data_AF-A0A072N6G5-F1
#
_entry.id   AF-A0A072N6G5-F1
#
_cell.length_a   1.000
_cell.length_b   1.000
_cell.length_c   1.000
_cell.angle_alpha   90.00
_cell.angle_beta   90.00
_cell.angle_gamma   90.00
#
_symmetry.space_group_name_H-M   'P 1'
#
loop_
_entity.id
_entity.type
_entity.pdbx_description
1 polymer ?
#
loop_
_entity_poly.entity_id
_entity_poly.type
_entity_poly.pdbx_seq_one_letter_code
_entity_poly.pdbx_strand_id
1 'polypeptide(L)'
;MDFADLVAREGFPAGTQVTVLAEPGGRVFRATQPGRGFELLLTDEAVQMYGEGPTLALVLGRLREMAEAGLPPLEPGQSCVRQTFVGD
;
A
#
# COMPACT_ATOMS: atom_id res chain seq x y z
N MET A 1 -8.70 -11.92 -9.82
CA MET A 1 -7.35 -11.44 -10.19
C MET A 1 -6.48 -11.67 -8.97
N ASP A 2 -5.30 -12.26 -9.15
CA ASP A 2 -4.40 -12.55 -8.03
C ASP A 2 -3.66 -11.27 -7.61
N PHE A 3 -3.56 -11.00 -6.30
CA PHE A 3 -2.90 -9.80 -5.78
C PHE A 3 -1.38 -9.83 -6.03
N ALA A 4 -0.75 -11.00 -5.96
CA ALA A 4 0.66 -11.14 -6.25
C ALA A 4 0.95 -10.85 -7.73
N ASP A 5 0.06 -11.26 -8.64
CA ASP A 5 0.17 -10.92 -10.07
C ASP A 5 0.08 -9.40 -10.31
N LEU A 6 -0.79 -8.71 -9.57
CA LEU A 6 -0.91 -7.24 -9.65
C LEU A 6 0.36 -6.55 -9.15
N VAL A 7 0.89 -6.96 -8.00
CA VAL A 7 2.14 -6.43 -7.45
C VAL A 7 3.31 -6.67 -8.41
N ALA A 8 3.40 -7.87 -9.01
CA ALA A 8 4.45 -8.20 -9.97
C ALA A 8 4.39 -7.32 -11.22
N ARG A 9 3.19 -6.95 -11.68
CA ARG A 9 2.98 -6.08 -12.84
C ARG A 9 3.25 -4.61 -12.57
N GLU A 10 3.05 -4.16 -11.32
CA GLU A 10 3.26 -2.76 -10.94
C GLU A 10 4.73 -2.33 -11.03
N GLY A 11 5.67 -3.28 -10.85
CA GLY A 11 7.10 -3.02 -11.05
C GLY A 11 7.78 -2.35 -9.86
N PHE A 12 7.52 -2.82 -8.64
CA PHE A 12 8.16 -2.31 -7.43
C PHE A 12 9.69 -2.43 -7.46
N PRO A 13 10.43 -1.49 -6.83
CA PRO A 13 11.89 -1.59 -6.69
C PRO A 13 12.34 -2.89 -6.02
N ALA A 14 13.52 -3.38 -6.41
CA ALA A 14 14.09 -4.61 -5.85
C ALA A 14 14.21 -4.52 -4.31
N GLY A 15 13.89 -5.63 -3.63
CA GLY A 15 13.89 -5.70 -2.17
C GLY A 15 12.66 -5.08 -1.50
N THR A 16 11.72 -4.54 -2.27
CA THR A 16 10.41 -4.11 -1.76
C THR A 16 9.49 -5.32 -1.64
N GLN A 17 8.93 -5.53 -0.45
CA GLN A 17 7.87 -6.52 -0.22
C GLN A 17 6.53 -5.79 -0.06
N VAL A 18 5.50 -6.26 -0.76
CA VAL A 18 4.15 -5.71 -0.67
C VAL A 18 3.21 -6.76 -0.07
N THR A 19 2.46 -6.37 0.95
CA THR A 19 1.46 -7.23 1.60
C THR A 19 0.14 -6.48 1.76
N VAL A 20 -0.97 -7.22 1.80
CA VAL A 20 -2.29 -6.69 2.12
C VAL A 20 -2.81 -7.32 3.40
N LEU A 21 -3.40 -6.49 4.27
CA LEU A 21 -4.01 -6.89 5.53
C LEU A 21 -5.45 -6.38 5.55
N ALA A 22 -6.38 -7.24 5.96
CA ALA A 22 -7.75 -6.80 6.22
C ALA A 22 -7.80 -6.03 7.54
N GLU A 23 -8.50 -4.89 7.55
CA GLU A 23 -8.78 -4.12 8.77
C GLU A 23 -10.27 -3.77 8.82
N PRO A 24 -10.85 -3.50 10.00
CA PRO A 24 -12.22 -3.00 10.08
C PRO A 24 -12.39 -1.73 9.23
N GLY A 25 -13.30 -1.75 8.26
CA GLY A 25 -13.60 -0.63 7.37
C GLY A 25 -12.68 -0.49 6.15
N GLY A 26 -11.83 -1.49 5.86
CA GLY A 26 -11.07 -1.49 4.62
C GLY A 26 -9.92 -2.49 4.55
N ARG A 27 -8.91 -2.15 3.76
CA ARG A 27 -7.71 -2.95 3.55
C ARG A 27 -6.48 -2.06 3.67
N VAL A 28 -5.47 -2.54 4.40
CA VAL A 28 -4.17 -1.89 4.48
C VAL A 28 -3.21 -2.55 3.50
N PHE A 29 -2.65 -1.75 2.63
CA PHE A 29 -1.59 -2.14 1.71
C PHE A 29 -0.26 -1.62 2.26
N ARG A 30 0.70 -2.52 2.43
CA ARG A 30 1.97 -2.24 3.09
C ARG A 30 3.10 -2.50 2.11
N ALA A 31 4.04 -1.56 2.00
CA ALA A 31 5.33 -1.73 1.34
C ALA A 31 6.45 -1.68 2.39
N THR A 32 7.35 -2.67 2.38
CA THR A 32 8.49 -2.74 3.31
C THR A 32 9.81 -2.98 2.60
N GLN A 33 10.87 -2.47 3.22
CA GLN A 33 12.28 -2.72 2.92
C GLN A 33 13.04 -2.86 4.26
N PRO A 34 14.28 -3.37 4.30
CA PRO A 34 15.02 -3.49 5.55
C PRO A 34 15.10 -2.14 6.32
N GLY A 35 14.49 -2.09 7.50
CA GLY A 35 14.44 -0.89 8.36
C GLY A 35 13.52 0.23 7.88
N ARG A 36 12.69 0.01 6.86
CA ARG A 36 11.81 1.02 6.26
C ARG A 36 10.43 0.45 5.93
N GLY A 37 9.38 1.26 6.04
CA GLY A 37 8.04 0.76 5.75
C GLY A 37 6.96 1.83 5.67
N PHE A 38 6.02 1.62 4.75
CA PHE A 38 4.91 2.52 4.50
C PHE A 38 3.60 1.74 4.32
N GLU A 39 2.51 2.29 4.85
CA GLU A 39 1.16 1.73 4.77
C GLU A 39 0.18 2.72 4.16
N LEU A 40 -0.73 2.20 3.34
CA LEU A 40 -1.91 2.89 2.84
C LEU A 40 -3.17 2.13 3.26
N LEU A 41 -4.06 2.80 3.98
CA LEU A 41 -5.41 2.30 4.20
C LEU A 41 -6.31 2.71 3.02
N LEU A 42 -6.89 1.72 2.35
CA LEU A 42 -7.98 1.88 1.40
C LEU A 42 -9.29 1.56 2.10
N THR A 43 -10.15 2.55 2.29
CA THR A 43 -11.44 2.36 2.95
C THR A 43 -12.46 1.69 2.05
N ASP A 44 -13.40 0.96 2.66
CA ASP A 44 -14.53 0.38 1.92
C ASP A 44 -15.39 1.46 1.24
N GLU A 45 -15.51 2.62 1.86
CA GLU A 45 -16.21 3.79 1.30
C GLU A 45 -15.54 4.29 0.01
N ALA A 46 -14.21 4.45 0.00
CA ALA A 46 -13.49 4.83 -1.21
C ALA A 46 -13.68 3.80 -2.33
N VAL A 47 -13.71 2.50 -1.99
CA VAL A 47 -14.00 1.42 -2.95
C VAL A 47 -15.43 1.54 -3.49
N GLN A 48 -16.41 1.87 -2.67
CA GLN A 48 -17.81 2.07 -3.11
C GLN A 48 -17.96 3.28 -4.04
N MET A 49 -17.25 4.38 -3.77
CA MET A 49 -17.34 5.60 -4.56
C MET A 49 -16.61 5.50 -5.91
N TYR A 50 -15.40 4.93 -5.90
CA TYR A 50 -14.48 5.00 -7.05
C TYR A 50 -14.28 3.64 -7.74
N GLY A 51 -14.81 2.56 -7.17
CA GLY A 51 -14.67 1.19 -7.68
C GLY A 51 -13.36 0.52 -7.26
N GLU A 52 -13.38 -0.81 -7.16
CA GLU A 52 -12.24 -1.59 -6.66
C GLU A 52 -11.02 -1.52 -7.59
N GLY A 53 -11.21 -1.66 -8.91
CA GLY A 53 -10.09 -1.63 -9.87
C GLY A 53 -9.32 -0.30 -9.84
N PRO A 54 -10.01 0.86 -10.02
CA PRO A 54 -9.36 2.17 -9.99
C PRO A 54 -8.68 2.48 -8.65
N THR A 55 -9.35 2.18 -7.53
CA THR A 55 -8.78 2.43 -6.19
C THR A 55 -7.55 1.57 -5.92
N LEU A 56 -7.59 0.29 -6.32
CA LEU A 56 -6.44 -0.60 -6.18
C LEU A 56 -5.25 -0.15 -7.03
N ALA A 57 -5.48 0.28 -8.28
CA ALA A 57 -4.43 0.82 -9.14
C ALA A 57 -3.79 2.07 -8.54
N LEU A 58 -4.60 2.98 -7.98
CA LEU A 58 -4.11 4.19 -7.31
C LEU A 58 -3.26 3.85 -6.08
N VAL A 59 -3.71 2.91 -5.25
CA VAL A 59 -2.98 2.48 -4.06
C VAL A 59 -1.64 1.83 -4.41
N LEU A 60 -1.62 0.92 -5.39
CA LEU A 60 -0.40 0.26 -5.84
C LEU A 60 0.60 1.26 -6.44
N GLY A 61 0.13 2.18 -7.29
CA GLY A 61 0.95 3.25 -7.83
C GLY A 61 1.56 4.13 -6.75
N ARG A 62 0.78 4.50 -5.73
CA ARG A 62 1.27 5.31 -4.61
C ARG A 62 2.30 4.59 -3.75
N LEU A 63 2.10 3.30 -3.47
CA LEU A 63 3.11 2.50 -2.78
C LEU A 63 4.42 2.42 -3.58
N ARG A 64 4.33 2.25 -4.90
CA ARG A 64 5.50 2.20 -5.78
C ARG A 64 6.27 3.52 -5.77
N GLU A 65 5.58 4.65 -5.92
CA GLU A 65 6.19 5.98 -5.84
C GLU A 65 6.96 6.18 -4.52
N MET A 66 6.37 5.77 -3.40
CA MET A 66 7.03 5.86 -2.10
C MET A 66 8.25 4.93 -1.99
N ALA A 67 8.16 3.73 -2.57
CA ALA A 67 9.29 2.80 -2.61
C ALA A 67 10.44 3.34 -3.49
N GLU A 68 10.13 3.97 -4.61
CA GLU A 68 11.09 4.62 -5.51
C GLU A 68 11.75 5.85 -4.88
N ALA A 69 10.98 6.67 -4.16
CA ALA A 69 11.47 7.82 -3.40
C ALA A 69 12.30 7.42 -2.16
N GLY A 70 12.24 6.13 -1.79
CA GLY A 70 12.82 5.59 -0.57
C GLY A 70 11.80 5.61 0.57
N LEU A 71 11.40 4.41 0.99
CA LEU A 71 10.46 4.24 2.10
C LEU A 71 10.97 4.94 3.38
N PRO A 72 10.06 5.46 4.22
CA PRO A 72 10.44 6.14 5.45
C PRO A 72 11.07 5.14 6.45
N PRO A 73 12.07 5.57 7.23
CA PRO A 73 12.70 4.73 8.24
C PRO A 73 11.70 4.36 9.34
N LEU A 74 11.87 3.17 9.91
CA LEU A 74 11.10 2.69 11.05
C LEU A 74 11.86 2.93 12.34
N GLU A 75 11.18 3.48 13.34
CA GLU A 75 11.71 3.52 14.70
C GLU A 75 11.67 2.13 15.36
N PRO A 76 12.50 1.87 16.39
CA PRO A 76 12.43 0.63 17.15
C PRO A 76 11.02 0.39 17.72
N GLY A 77 10.38 -0.70 17.31
CA GLY A 77 8.99 -1.04 17.69
C GLY A 77 7.92 -0.54 16.72
N GLN A 78 8.28 0.28 15.74
CA GLN A 78 7.37 0.73 14.68
C GLN A 78 7.36 -0.27 13.52
N SER A 79 6.16 -0.68 13.09
CA SER A 79 6.02 -1.61 11.97
C SER A 79 5.99 -0.90 10.60
N CYS A 80 5.34 0.26 10.49
CA CYS A 80 5.24 1.10 9.29
C CYS A 80 4.85 2.56 9.63
N VAL A 81 5.11 3.49 8.72
CA VAL A 81 4.46 4.82 8.69
C VAL A 81 3.17 4.71 7.88
N ARG A 82 2.02 5.14 8.45
CA ARG A 82 0.70 4.98 7.81
C ARG A 82 0.17 6.29 7.24
N GLN A 83 -0.38 6.24 6.03
CA GLN A 83 -1.21 7.27 5.43
C GLN A 83 -2.60 6.68 5.13
N THR A 84 -3.66 7.46 5.37
CA THR A 84 -5.04 7.04 5.11
C THR A 84 -5.54 7.68 3.83
N PHE A 85 -6.06 6.88 2.90
CA PHE A 85 -6.78 7.38 1.74
C PHE A 85 -8.28 7.37 2.06
N VAL A 86 -8.81 8.54 2.39
CA VAL A 86 -10.24 8.77 2.58
C VAL A 86 -10.82 9.20 1.23
N GLY A 87 -11.98 8.64 0.86
CA GLY A 87 -12.78 9.24 -0.21
C GLY A 87 -13.30 10.58 0.31
N ASP A 88 -12.99 11.66 -0.40
CA ASP A 88 -13.57 12.99 -0.17
C ASP A 88 -15.00 13.04 -0.73
#